data_AF-A0A952L5Z1-F1
#
_entry.id   AF-A0A952L5Z1-F1
#
_cell.length_a   1.000
_cell.length_b   1.000
_cell.length_c   1.000
_cell.angle_alpha   90.00
_cell.angle_beta   90.00
_cell.angle_gamma   90.00
#
_symmetry.space_group_name_H-M   'P 1'
#
loop_
_entity.id
_entity.type
_entity.pdbx_description
1 polymer ?
#
loop_
_entity_poly.entity_id
_entity_poly.type
_entity_poly.pdbx_seq_one_letter_code
_entity_poly.pdbx_strand_id
1 'polypeptide(L)'
;MSDISSSIEHTTLICSPAEPPQGADLRARGWSLRTVSELAAPTDGPALGLLWCPDRTALAHLLHTDRAFGLPAVLLSPPPTTEERRAVLARGALLWLPADVNAGVLADLLLWLRDLASHQQARDSAAQAKLDERKWTERAKGLLMQARGIDEAAAFALLRNTAMQTQSKLPEVARGVVHTSELAEALERAGAQRMLSQRIVKLQALRQWPRLAPPERREAQALLDASAERVAANLARLAELLRHDLAEELAAVSAAWAQLDAALAHRQPDLARSDRAAQRLLESSETLVAGLSERAGQRPVGLLAQVTRLRLLSQRLAKEGLLSQVLPGHDASGLAAGLDEFIQAYDQVRAAPLAGPALQPAFAAVDEAWLVLLRGLRVEQGDAVQRMHQGSERLLQALEALIQALQGSLQLILG
;
A
#
# COMPACT_ATOMS: atom_id res chain seq x y z
N MET A 1 16.65 -27.81 30.20
CA MET A 1 17.89 -27.33 30.86
C MET A 1 19.07 -27.85 30.06
N SER A 2 19.14 -27.42 28.80
CA SER A 2 20.06 -27.86 27.78
C SER A 2 20.07 -26.75 26.72
N ASP A 3 21.26 -26.41 26.22
CA ASP A 3 21.58 -25.32 25.27
C ASP A 3 21.77 -23.90 25.80
N ILE A 4 22.67 -23.74 26.79
CA ILE A 4 23.36 -22.44 27.02
C ILE A 4 24.87 -22.54 26.68
N SER A 5 25.42 -23.74 26.48
CA SER A 5 26.86 -23.94 26.26
C SER A 5 27.35 -23.83 24.80
N SER A 6 26.49 -23.52 23.81
CA SER A 6 26.90 -23.47 22.39
C SER A 6 27.10 -22.07 21.80
N SER A 7 26.92 -20.99 22.58
CA SER A 7 26.98 -19.61 22.04
C SER A 7 28.33 -18.91 22.26
N ILE A 8 29.37 -19.63 22.65
CA ILE A 8 30.71 -19.04 22.89
C ILE A 8 31.43 -18.67 21.58
N GLU A 9 31.03 -19.19 20.41
CA GLU A 9 32.04 -19.28 19.33
C GLU A 9 32.30 -18.04 18.45
N HIS A 10 31.45 -17.02 18.30
CA HIS A 10 31.76 -15.96 17.31
C HIS A 10 31.28 -14.53 17.63
N THR A 11 31.57 -13.98 18.82
CA THR A 11 31.50 -12.51 18.98
C THR A 11 32.82 -11.89 18.53
N THR A 12 32.80 -11.06 17.48
CA THR A 12 34.00 -10.37 17.00
C THR A 12 34.24 -9.09 17.80
N LEU A 13 35.47 -8.91 18.28
CA LEU A 13 35.92 -7.66 18.89
C LEU A 13 36.52 -6.77 17.82
N ILE A 14 35.82 -5.69 17.48
CA ILE A 14 36.26 -4.71 16.50
C ILE A 14 37.08 -3.64 17.22
N CYS A 15 38.40 -3.66 17.02
CA CYS A 15 39.34 -2.72 17.62
C CYS A 15 39.54 -1.49 16.73
N SER A 16 39.59 -0.30 17.31
CA SER A 16 39.81 0.95 16.60
C SER A 16 40.65 1.95 17.42
N PRO A 17 41.55 2.71 16.78
CA PRO A 17 42.00 2.56 15.39
C PRO A 17 42.99 1.39 15.22
N ALA A 18 43.48 0.84 16.32
CA ALA A 18 44.48 -0.21 16.36
C ALA A 18 44.17 -1.22 17.47
N GLU A 19 44.90 -2.34 17.44
CA GLU A 19 44.76 -3.37 18.45
C GLU A 19 45.45 -2.96 19.77
N PRO A 20 44.82 -3.17 20.93
CA PRO A 20 45.41 -2.82 22.21
C PRO A 20 46.52 -3.80 22.63
N PRO A 21 47.40 -3.44 23.58
CA PRO A 21 48.47 -4.33 24.05
C PRO A 21 47.97 -5.65 24.64
N GLN A 22 46.71 -5.71 25.10
CA GLN A 22 46.05 -6.93 25.59
C GLN A 22 45.61 -7.89 24.48
N GLY A 23 45.77 -7.55 23.20
CA GLY A 23 45.16 -8.28 22.08
C GLY A 23 45.66 -9.71 21.88
N ALA A 24 46.95 -9.99 22.08
CA ALA A 24 47.49 -11.35 22.04
C ALA A 24 46.85 -12.25 23.11
N ASP A 25 46.70 -11.70 24.31
CA ASP A 25 46.10 -12.34 25.47
C ASP A 25 44.60 -12.58 25.31
N LEU A 26 43.89 -11.67 24.64
CA LEU A 26 42.47 -11.83 24.30
C LEU A 26 42.28 -12.94 23.26
N ARG A 27 43.15 -13.03 22.24
CA ARG A 27 43.14 -14.14 21.27
C ARG A 27 43.41 -15.49 21.92
N ALA A 28 44.39 -15.55 22.83
CA ALA A 28 44.67 -16.76 23.60
C ALA A 28 43.46 -17.25 24.43
N ARG A 29 42.56 -16.32 24.78
CA ARG A 29 41.30 -16.58 25.49
C ARG A 29 40.10 -16.79 24.54
N GLY A 30 40.34 -16.90 23.23
CA GLY A 30 39.33 -17.24 22.23
C GLY A 30 38.61 -16.06 21.57
N TRP A 31 38.99 -14.81 21.85
CA TRP A 31 38.40 -13.65 21.17
C TRP A 31 38.93 -13.50 19.74
N SER A 32 38.03 -13.30 18.78
CA SER A 32 38.39 -12.92 17.41
C SER A 32 38.48 -11.40 17.31
N LEU A 33 39.66 -10.88 16.98
CA LEU A 33 39.94 -9.44 16.91
C LEU A 33 40.07 -8.98 15.46
N ARG A 34 39.36 -7.92 15.10
CA ARG A 34 39.47 -7.24 13.80
C ARG A 34 39.75 -5.76 14.01
N THR A 35 40.74 -5.20 13.31
CA THR A 35 41.07 -3.78 13.42
C THR A 35 40.42 -2.97 12.30
N VAL A 36 39.88 -1.80 12.63
CA VAL A 36 39.30 -0.85 11.68
C VAL A 36 39.66 0.58 12.05
N SER A 37 39.71 1.46 11.06
CA SER A 37 39.94 2.90 11.30
C SER A 37 38.78 3.56 12.05
N GLU A 38 37.54 3.15 11.78
CA GLU A 38 36.32 3.70 12.42
C GLU A 38 35.34 2.58 12.81
N LEU A 39 34.71 2.73 13.99
CA LEU A 39 33.67 1.80 14.47
C LEU A 39 32.31 2.07 13.79
N ALA A 40 31.99 1.25 12.79
CA ALA A 40 30.69 1.21 12.13
C ALA A 40 29.92 -0.07 12.49
N ALA A 41 28.60 -0.04 12.28
CA ALA A 41 27.74 -1.20 12.55
C ALA A 41 28.24 -2.42 11.76
N PRO A 42 28.36 -3.60 12.39
CA PRO A 42 28.82 -4.79 11.71
C PRO A 42 27.83 -5.21 10.62
N THR A 43 28.35 -5.65 9.47
CA THR A 43 27.53 -6.28 8.41
C THR A 43 27.19 -7.73 8.74
N ASP A 44 28.03 -8.39 9.56
CA ASP A 44 27.95 -9.82 9.83
C ASP A 44 28.11 -10.09 11.34
N GLY A 45 27.11 -10.74 11.93
CA GLY A 45 27.16 -11.29 13.29
C GLY A 45 27.22 -10.26 14.44
N PRO A 46 27.15 -10.74 15.69
CA PRO A 46 27.28 -9.88 16.87
C PRO A 46 28.74 -9.42 17.06
N ALA A 47 28.92 -8.12 17.31
CA ALA A 47 30.24 -7.54 17.55
C ALA A 47 30.25 -6.55 18.71
N LEU A 48 31.41 -6.41 19.34
CA LEU A 48 31.70 -5.37 20.33
C LEU A 48 32.82 -4.47 19.84
N GLY A 49 32.73 -3.18 20.13
CA GLY A 49 33.78 -2.21 19.85
C GLY A 49 34.81 -2.15 20.97
N LEU A 50 36.08 -2.01 20.61
CA LEU A 50 37.15 -1.65 21.54
C LEU A 50 37.90 -0.46 20.97
N LEU A 51 37.75 0.68 21.64
CA LEU A 51 38.43 1.94 21.35
C LEU A 51 39.73 1.98 22.14
N TRP A 52 40.87 1.96 21.48
CA TRP A 52 42.18 2.04 22.13
C TRP A 52 42.82 3.41 21.92
N CYS A 53 43.07 4.12 23.01
CA CYS A 53 43.73 5.41 23.03
C CYS A 53 44.92 5.35 24.01
N PRO A 54 46.16 5.20 23.54
CA PRO A 54 47.31 5.02 24.43
C PRO A 54 47.65 6.27 25.26
N ASP A 55 47.27 7.46 24.79
CA ASP A 55 47.55 8.73 25.44
C ASP A 55 46.39 9.74 25.28
N ARG A 56 46.58 10.94 25.87
CA ARG A 56 45.61 12.04 25.82
C ARG A 56 45.43 12.60 24.41
N THR A 57 46.45 12.53 23.55
CA THR A 57 46.40 13.00 22.17
C THR A 57 45.50 12.10 21.33
N ALA A 58 45.62 10.78 21.49
CA ALA A 58 44.75 9.81 20.85
C ALA A 58 43.29 9.95 21.30
N LEU A 59 43.05 10.17 22.60
CA LEU A 59 41.71 10.44 23.12
C LEU A 59 41.10 11.73 22.53
N ALA A 60 41.89 12.82 22.47
CA ALA A 60 41.45 14.08 21.86
C ALA A 60 41.14 13.90 20.36
N HIS A 61 41.93 13.10 19.64
CA HIS A 61 41.68 12.78 18.24
C HIS A 61 40.38 11.98 18.06
N LEU A 62 40.13 10.96 18.88
CA LEU A 62 38.88 10.21 18.88
C LEU A 62 37.68 11.15 19.06
N LEU A 63 37.80 12.14 19.97
CA LEU A 63 36.76 13.12 20.31
C LEU A 63 36.65 14.29 19.33
N HIS A 64 37.50 14.37 18.30
CA HIS A 64 37.42 15.42 17.29
C HIS A 64 36.20 15.30 16.37
N THR A 65 35.51 14.17 16.39
CA THR A 65 34.29 13.91 15.63
C THR A 65 33.12 13.57 16.56
N ASP A 66 31.90 13.98 16.21
CA ASP A 66 30.68 13.68 16.96
C ASP A 66 29.95 12.43 16.46
N ARG A 67 30.53 11.69 15.51
CA ARG A 67 29.90 10.50 14.93
C ARG A 67 29.72 9.41 15.98
N ALA A 68 28.50 8.89 16.08
CA ALA A 68 28.17 7.75 16.94
C ALA A 68 28.92 6.48 16.51
N PHE A 69 29.34 5.68 17.49
CA PHE A 69 29.88 4.35 17.29
C PHE A 69 28.73 3.43 16.87
N GLY A 70 28.87 2.73 15.75
CA GLY A 70 27.82 1.87 15.22
C GLY A 70 27.57 0.58 16.01
N LEU A 71 28.21 0.41 17.17
CA LEU A 71 28.11 -0.74 18.06
C LEU A 71 28.52 -0.37 19.49
N PRO A 72 28.04 -1.12 20.50
CA PRO A 72 28.49 -0.99 21.88
C PRO A 72 30.01 -1.07 22.02
N ALA A 73 30.65 -0.06 22.63
CA ALA A 73 32.10 0.03 22.67
C ALA A 73 32.69 0.20 24.09
N VAL A 74 33.88 -0.35 24.31
CA VAL A 74 34.74 -0.10 25.48
C VAL A 74 35.83 0.88 25.11
N LEU A 75 36.10 1.86 25.96
CA LEU A 75 37.21 2.78 25.82
C LEU A 75 38.37 2.40 26.75
N LEU A 76 39.52 2.04 26.17
CA LEU A 76 40.79 1.91 26.86
C LEU A 76 41.59 3.20 26.70
N SER A 77 41.72 4.00 27.76
CA SER A 77 42.40 5.30 27.68
C SER A 77 42.91 5.80 29.03
N PRO A 78 43.79 6.84 29.05
CA PRO A 78 44.00 7.65 30.24
C PRO A 78 42.67 8.22 30.77
N PRO A 79 42.59 8.62 32.05
CA PRO A 79 41.33 9.06 32.66
C PRO A 79 40.71 10.25 31.91
N PRO A 80 39.48 10.11 31.38
CA PRO A 80 38.78 11.20 30.71
C PRO A 80 38.24 12.20 31.73
N THR A 81 38.24 13.47 31.35
CA THR A 81 37.53 14.54 32.05
C THR A 81 36.01 14.32 32.00
N THR A 82 35.25 15.05 32.81
CA THR A 82 33.78 14.96 32.85
C THR A 82 33.12 15.33 31.51
N GLU A 83 33.72 16.23 30.75
CA GLU A 83 33.23 16.62 29.42
C GLU A 83 33.52 15.53 28.39
N GLU A 84 34.78 15.07 28.33
CA GLU A 84 35.18 13.96 27.46
C GLU A 84 34.34 12.71 27.74
N ARG A 85 34.13 12.35 29.01
CA ARG A 85 33.28 11.22 29.41
C ARG A 85 31.87 11.34 28.83
N ARG A 86 31.24 12.52 28.94
CA ARG A 86 29.90 12.74 28.38
C ARG A 86 29.89 12.61 26.87
N ALA A 87 30.93 13.11 26.19
CA ALA A 87 31.05 13.02 24.73
C ALA A 87 31.18 11.57 24.24
N VAL A 88 32.05 10.74 24.86
CA VAL A 88 32.17 9.32 24.46
C VAL A 88 30.92 8.50 24.81
N LEU A 89 30.27 8.78 25.95
CA LEU A 89 28.98 8.14 26.29
C LEU A 89 27.89 8.48 25.26
N ALA A 90 27.76 9.75 24.87
CA ALA A 90 26.79 10.20 23.86
C ALA A 90 27.01 9.53 22.49
N ARG A 91 28.23 9.08 22.21
CA ARG A 91 28.60 8.38 20.98
C ARG A 91 28.45 6.87 21.09
N GLY A 92 28.12 6.29 22.25
CA GLY A 92 27.84 4.85 22.40
C GLY A 92 28.94 4.04 23.08
N ALA A 93 29.93 4.68 23.72
CA ALA A 93 30.81 3.97 24.64
C ALA A 93 30.01 3.58 25.89
N LEU A 94 30.14 2.33 26.33
CA LEU A 94 29.45 1.80 27.50
C LEU A 94 30.31 1.78 28.76
N LEU A 95 31.63 1.66 28.59
CA LEU A 95 32.57 1.52 29.68
C LEU A 95 33.91 2.17 29.35
N TRP A 96 34.53 2.76 30.36
CA TRP A 96 35.93 3.20 30.33
C TRP A 96 36.78 2.30 31.21
N LEU A 97 37.97 1.95 30.73
CA LEU A 97 39.01 1.25 31.50
C LEU A 97 40.37 1.94 31.29
N PRO A 98 41.27 1.87 32.28
CA PRO A 98 42.65 2.28 32.11
C PRO A 98 43.32 1.56 30.93
N ALA A 99 44.19 2.25 30.20
CA ALA A 99 44.88 1.69 29.03
C ALA A 99 45.75 0.47 29.37
N ASP A 100 46.22 0.37 30.61
CA ASP A 100 47.04 -0.69 31.18
C ASP A 100 46.25 -1.77 31.93
N VAL A 101 44.92 -1.85 31.71
CA VAL A 101 44.07 -2.88 32.32
C VAL A 101 44.59 -4.29 32.06
N ASN A 102 44.53 -5.16 33.07
CA ASN A 102 44.89 -6.57 32.93
C ASN A 102 43.99 -7.27 31.91
N ALA A 103 44.59 -8.07 31.02
CA ALA A 103 43.86 -8.72 29.94
C ALA A 103 42.80 -9.73 30.41
N GLY A 104 43.01 -10.39 31.56
CA GLY A 104 42.00 -11.26 32.18
C GLY A 104 40.77 -10.49 32.64
N VAL A 105 40.99 -9.37 33.35
CA VAL A 105 39.89 -8.47 33.77
C VAL A 105 39.15 -7.89 32.56
N LEU A 106 39.89 -7.47 31.53
CA LEU A 106 39.30 -6.99 30.28
C LEU A 106 38.44 -8.07 29.60
N ALA A 107 38.95 -9.31 29.50
CA ALA A 107 38.23 -10.42 28.90
C ALA A 107 36.90 -10.70 29.63
N ASP A 108 36.94 -10.75 30.97
CA ASP A 108 35.75 -10.96 31.79
C ASP A 108 34.74 -9.83 31.60
N LEU A 109 35.19 -8.57 31.62
CA LEU A 109 34.32 -7.41 31.41
C LEU A 109 33.69 -7.38 30.01
N LEU A 110 34.42 -7.80 28.97
CA LEU A 110 33.90 -7.90 27.61
C LEU A 110 32.76 -8.92 27.51
N LEU A 111 32.82 -10.03 28.27
CA LEU A 111 31.70 -10.99 28.36
C LEU A 111 30.46 -10.34 29.01
N TRP A 112 30.64 -9.65 30.14
CA TRP A 112 29.54 -8.92 30.79
C TRP A 112 28.92 -7.85 29.89
N LEU A 113 29.74 -7.11 29.15
CA LEU A 113 29.27 -6.08 28.22
C LEU A 113 28.52 -6.66 27.04
N ARG A 114 28.95 -7.81 26.50
CA ARG A 114 28.22 -8.54 25.47
C ARG A 114 26.82 -8.87 25.96
N ASP A 115 26.73 -9.45 27.15
CA ASP A 115 25.46 -9.91 27.71
C ASP A 115 24.55 -8.70 28.04
N LEU A 116 25.10 -7.63 28.59
CA LEU A 116 24.37 -6.37 28.83
C LEU A 116 23.84 -5.76 27.52
N ALA A 117 24.68 -5.66 26.49
CA ALA A 117 24.29 -5.13 25.19
C ALA A 117 23.19 -5.97 24.54
N SER A 118 23.31 -7.30 24.61
CA SER A 118 22.27 -8.23 24.15
C SER A 118 20.95 -8.04 24.89
N HIS A 119 21.00 -7.92 26.22
CA HIS A 119 19.82 -7.65 27.03
C HIS A 119 19.17 -6.29 26.71
N GLN A 120 19.96 -5.25 26.48
CA GLN A 120 19.45 -3.93 26.11
C GLN A 120 18.77 -3.99 24.73
N GLN A 121 19.44 -4.58 23.74
CA GLN A 121 18.89 -4.78 22.40
C GLN A 121 17.58 -5.58 22.42
N ALA A 122 17.51 -6.64 23.23
CA ALA A 122 16.30 -7.44 23.39
C ALA A 122 15.16 -6.63 24.02
N ARG A 123 15.46 -5.79 25.03
CA ARG A 123 14.47 -4.89 25.66
C ARG A 123 13.94 -3.87 24.67
N ASP A 124 14.82 -3.23 23.91
CA ASP A 124 14.45 -2.22 22.93
C ASP A 124 13.63 -2.83 21.79
N SER A 125 14.04 -4.01 21.30
CA SER A 125 13.28 -4.77 20.30
C SER A 125 11.89 -5.18 20.81
N ALA A 126 11.79 -5.64 22.06
CA ALA A 126 10.51 -5.99 22.67
C ALA A 126 9.60 -4.77 22.89
N ALA A 127 10.18 -3.62 23.25
CA ALA A 127 9.45 -2.36 23.37
C ALA A 127 8.92 -1.92 22.01
N GLN A 128 9.75 -1.98 20.96
CA GLN A 128 9.36 -1.64 19.60
C GLN A 128 8.25 -2.56 19.08
N ALA A 129 8.37 -3.87 19.30
CA ALA A 129 7.34 -4.83 18.93
C ALA A 129 5.98 -4.49 19.57
N LYS A 130 5.96 -4.12 20.86
CA LYS A 130 4.72 -3.69 21.55
C LYS A 130 4.13 -2.41 20.96
N LEU A 131 4.96 -1.47 20.54
CA LEU A 131 4.50 -0.24 19.88
C LEU A 131 3.90 -0.56 18.51
N ASP A 132 4.53 -1.44 17.74
CA ASP A 132 4.03 -1.85 16.43
C ASP A 132 2.72 -2.64 16.55
N GLU A 133 2.61 -3.54 17.53
CA GLU A 133 1.36 -4.26 17.83
C GLU A 133 0.21 -3.28 18.12
N ARG A 134 0.44 -2.29 18.99
CA ARG A 134 -0.56 -1.23 19.27
C ARG A 134 -0.94 -0.46 18.02
N LYS A 135 0.04 -0.05 17.21
CA LYS A 135 -0.20 0.68 15.95
C LYS A 135 -1.15 -0.09 15.02
N TRP A 136 -0.92 -1.40 14.83
CA TRP A 136 -1.79 -2.23 14.00
C TRP A 136 -3.19 -2.39 14.60
N THR A 137 -3.31 -2.58 15.91
CA THR A 137 -4.61 -2.64 16.58
C THR A 137 -5.39 -1.35 16.46
N GLU A 138 -4.78 -0.19 16.69
CA GLU A 138 -5.42 1.12 16.52
C GLU A 138 -5.90 1.34 15.09
N ARG A 139 -5.06 1.00 14.10
CA ARG A 139 -5.42 1.13 12.69
C ARG A 139 -6.59 0.22 12.31
N ALA A 140 -6.58 -1.03 12.79
CA ALA A 140 -7.67 -1.96 12.55
C ALA A 140 -8.99 -1.50 13.18
N LYS A 141 -8.96 -0.96 14.41
CA LYS A 141 -10.13 -0.35 15.05
C LYS A 141 -10.69 0.79 14.20
N GLY A 142 -9.84 1.73 13.76
CA GLY A 142 -10.26 2.85 12.93
C GLY A 142 -10.95 2.42 11.63
N LEU A 143 -10.42 1.39 10.95
CA LEU A 143 -11.04 0.82 9.75
C LEU A 143 -12.40 0.18 10.05
N LEU A 144 -12.51 -0.58 11.15
CA LEU A 144 -13.78 -1.21 11.55
C LEU A 144 -14.84 -0.16 11.95
N MET A 145 -14.43 0.91 12.62
CA MET A 145 -15.32 2.02 12.98
C MET A 145 -15.88 2.69 11.72
N GLN A 146 -15.03 2.99 10.74
CA GLN A 146 -15.45 3.59 9.47
C GLN A 146 -16.35 2.64 8.66
N ALA A 147 -15.98 1.36 8.60
CA ALA A 147 -16.68 0.33 7.85
C ALA A 147 -18.07 0.01 8.39
N ARG A 148 -18.20 -0.12 9.72
CA ARG A 148 -19.42 -0.61 10.38
C ARG A 148 -20.21 0.49 11.11
N GLY A 149 -19.71 1.72 11.16
CA GLY A 149 -20.34 2.81 11.92
C GLY A 149 -20.41 2.53 13.42
N ILE A 150 -19.47 1.75 13.94
CA ILE A 150 -19.40 1.35 15.36
C ILE A 150 -18.40 2.21 16.11
N ASP A 151 -18.56 2.26 17.44
CA ASP A 151 -17.60 2.93 18.31
C ASP A 151 -16.32 2.10 18.50
N GLU A 152 -15.33 2.72 19.13
CA GLU A 152 -14.03 2.10 19.38
C GLU A 152 -14.13 0.85 20.28
N ALA A 153 -15.00 0.89 21.29
CA ALA A 153 -15.19 -0.22 22.23
C ALA A 153 -15.74 -1.47 21.52
N ALA A 154 -16.75 -1.29 20.66
CA ALA A 154 -17.30 -2.34 19.83
C ALA A 154 -16.26 -2.87 18.83
N ALA A 155 -15.49 -1.98 18.18
CA ALA A 155 -14.43 -2.38 17.25
C ALA A 155 -13.35 -3.24 17.92
N PHE A 156 -12.90 -2.87 19.12
CA PHE A 156 -11.94 -3.65 19.90
C PHE A 156 -12.53 -5.00 20.34
N ALA A 157 -13.79 -5.02 20.79
CA ALA A 157 -14.47 -6.25 21.18
C ALA A 157 -14.57 -7.23 20.01
N LEU A 158 -14.88 -6.75 18.80
CA LEU A 158 -14.87 -7.56 17.58
C LEU A 158 -13.50 -8.17 17.31
N LEU A 159 -12.44 -7.37 17.21
CA LEU A 159 -11.07 -7.88 16.98
C LEU A 159 -10.66 -8.94 18.00
N ARG A 160 -11.02 -8.73 19.28
CA ARG A 160 -10.74 -9.69 20.35
C ARG A 160 -11.53 -10.98 20.18
N ASN A 161 -12.82 -10.90 19.87
CA ASN A 161 -13.65 -12.08 19.67
C ASN A 161 -13.18 -12.90 18.46
N THR A 162 -12.82 -12.24 17.36
CA THR A 162 -12.26 -12.88 16.17
C THR A 162 -10.94 -13.59 16.51
N ALA A 163 -10.03 -12.93 17.25
CA ALA A 163 -8.78 -13.54 17.71
C ALA A 163 -9.00 -14.79 18.59
N MET A 164 -10.02 -14.78 19.45
CA MET A 164 -10.39 -15.94 20.25
C MET A 164 -10.94 -17.09 19.39
N GLN A 165 -11.80 -16.79 18.41
CA GLN A 165 -12.39 -17.79 17.51
C GLN A 165 -11.36 -18.42 16.58
N THR A 166 -10.41 -17.64 16.07
CA THR A 166 -9.36 -18.13 15.15
C THR A 166 -8.12 -18.65 15.89
N GLN A 167 -8.13 -18.67 17.23
CA GLN A 167 -6.98 -19.05 18.07
C GLN A 167 -5.69 -18.29 17.69
N SER A 168 -5.82 -17.02 17.27
CA SER A 168 -4.71 -16.19 16.80
C SER A 168 -4.43 -15.05 17.79
N LYS A 169 -3.26 -14.42 17.69
CA LYS A 169 -2.98 -13.23 18.53
C LYS A 169 -3.76 -12.03 18.00
N LEU A 170 -4.22 -11.15 18.90
CA LEU A 170 -4.93 -9.93 18.53
C LEU A 170 -4.17 -9.05 17.49
N PRO A 171 -2.84 -8.85 17.59
CA PRO A 171 -2.11 -8.08 16.58
C PRO A 171 -2.06 -8.76 15.21
N GLU A 172 -2.09 -10.09 15.14
CA GLU A 172 -2.12 -10.84 13.88
C GLU A 172 -3.48 -10.67 13.19
N VAL A 173 -4.57 -10.76 13.94
CA VAL A 173 -5.92 -10.46 13.44
C VAL A 173 -6.02 -9.00 12.98
N ALA A 174 -5.52 -8.06 13.77
CA ALA A 174 -5.51 -6.65 13.39
C ALA A 174 -4.75 -6.39 12.08
N ARG A 175 -3.57 -7.01 11.89
CA ARG A 175 -2.82 -6.96 10.62
C ARG A 175 -3.63 -7.55 9.47
N GLY A 176 -4.28 -8.70 9.68
CA GLY A 176 -5.14 -9.34 8.67
C GLY A 176 -6.30 -8.45 8.23
N VAL A 177 -6.96 -7.77 9.17
CA VAL A 177 -8.03 -6.80 8.88
C VAL A 177 -7.49 -5.63 8.05
N VAL A 178 -6.36 -5.04 8.44
CA VAL A 178 -5.77 -3.91 7.69
C VAL A 178 -5.38 -4.36 6.28
N HIS A 179 -4.70 -5.50 6.14
CA HIS A 179 -4.27 -6.02 4.84
C HIS A 179 -5.47 -6.30 3.91
N THR A 180 -6.50 -6.96 4.42
CA THR A 180 -7.73 -7.24 3.67
C THR A 180 -8.41 -5.95 3.21
N SER A 181 -8.44 -4.93 4.08
CA SER A 181 -8.99 -3.62 3.75
C SER A 181 -8.19 -2.91 2.67
N GLU A 182 -6.86 -2.91 2.76
CA GLU A 182 -5.96 -2.31 1.76
C GLU A 182 -6.12 -2.99 0.40
N LEU A 183 -6.23 -4.33 0.38
CA LEU A 183 -6.44 -5.09 -0.84
C LEU A 183 -7.82 -4.82 -1.47
N ALA A 184 -8.88 -4.71 -0.66
CA ALA A 184 -10.20 -4.32 -1.13
C ALA A 184 -10.23 -2.90 -1.69
N GLU A 185 -9.52 -1.96 -1.06
CA GLU A 185 -9.36 -0.59 -1.58
C GLU A 185 -8.63 -0.61 -2.93
N ALA A 186 -7.53 -1.38 -3.05
CA ALA A 186 -6.78 -1.50 -4.29
C ALA A 186 -7.65 -2.08 -5.43
N LEU A 187 -8.43 -3.12 -5.15
CA LEU A 187 -9.38 -3.72 -6.10
C LEU A 187 -10.43 -2.73 -6.57
N GLU A 188 -11.01 -1.92 -5.68
CA GLU A 188 -12.00 -0.90 -6.05
C GLU A 188 -11.39 0.13 -7.00
N ARG A 189 -10.21 0.65 -6.66
CA ARG A 189 -9.51 1.67 -7.44
C ARG A 189 -9.07 1.15 -8.80
N ALA A 190 -8.48 -0.04 -8.87
CA ALA A 190 -8.14 -0.69 -10.13
C ALA A 190 -9.40 -0.97 -10.98
N GLY A 191 -10.49 -1.39 -10.33
CA GLY A 191 -11.80 -1.53 -10.97
C GLY A 191 -12.35 -0.20 -11.51
N ALA A 192 -12.13 0.91 -10.80
CA ALA A 192 -12.52 2.24 -11.24
C ALA A 192 -11.74 2.71 -12.48
N GLN A 193 -10.45 2.37 -12.61
CA GLN A 193 -9.66 2.71 -13.80
C GLN A 193 -10.27 2.17 -15.09
N ARG A 194 -10.75 0.92 -15.05
CA ARG A 194 -11.47 0.30 -16.17
C ARG A 194 -12.66 1.15 -16.59
N MET A 195 -13.52 1.54 -15.66
CA MET A 195 -14.68 2.39 -15.95
C MET A 195 -14.27 3.79 -16.46
N LEU A 196 -13.32 4.44 -15.79
CA LEU A 196 -12.90 5.80 -16.09
C LEU A 196 -12.31 5.90 -17.51
N SER A 197 -11.56 4.88 -17.95
CA SER A 197 -11.05 4.80 -19.32
C SER A 197 -12.19 4.93 -20.36
N GLN A 198 -13.32 4.27 -20.12
CA GLN A 198 -14.48 4.32 -21.03
C GLN A 198 -15.26 5.63 -20.89
N ARG A 199 -15.46 6.12 -19.65
CA ARG A 199 -16.18 7.36 -19.37
C ARG A 199 -15.49 8.59 -19.98
N ILE A 200 -14.16 8.64 -19.95
CA ILE A 200 -13.36 9.72 -20.55
C ILE A 200 -13.64 9.85 -22.05
N VAL A 201 -13.56 8.74 -22.80
CA VAL A 201 -13.81 8.74 -24.26
C VAL A 201 -15.27 9.07 -24.54
N LYS A 202 -16.20 8.52 -23.76
CA LYS A 202 -17.62 8.84 -23.84
C LYS A 202 -17.87 10.35 -23.73
N LEU A 203 -17.28 11.01 -22.73
CA LEU A 203 -17.45 12.44 -22.51
C LEU A 203 -16.76 13.28 -23.60
N GLN A 204 -15.61 12.83 -24.11
CA GLN A 204 -14.95 13.47 -25.25
C GLN A 204 -15.81 13.38 -26.52
N ALA A 205 -16.41 12.22 -26.80
CA ALA A 205 -17.34 12.01 -27.91
C ALA A 205 -18.62 12.84 -27.76
N LEU A 206 -19.21 12.88 -26.56
CA LEU A 206 -20.40 13.68 -26.28
C LEU A 206 -20.17 15.16 -26.59
N ARG A 207 -19.02 15.72 -26.22
CA ARG A 207 -18.68 17.13 -26.49
C ARG A 207 -18.59 17.45 -27.98
N GLN A 208 -18.35 16.45 -28.84
CA GLN A 208 -18.34 16.59 -30.30
C GLN A 208 -19.73 16.42 -30.93
N TRP A 209 -20.74 16.04 -30.15
CA TRP A 209 -22.11 15.94 -30.63
C TRP A 209 -22.65 17.31 -31.09
N PRO A 210 -23.06 17.47 -32.36
CA PRO A 210 -23.40 18.80 -32.90
C PRO A 210 -24.57 19.49 -32.19
N ARG A 211 -25.54 18.72 -31.68
CA ARG A 211 -26.75 19.24 -31.05
C ARG A 211 -26.62 19.44 -29.53
N LEU A 212 -25.44 19.20 -28.96
CA LEU A 212 -25.21 19.39 -27.52
C LEU A 212 -25.18 20.88 -27.16
N ALA A 213 -26.00 21.30 -26.20
CA ALA A 213 -26.11 22.71 -25.81
C ALA A 213 -24.83 23.20 -25.08
N PRO A 214 -24.50 24.51 -25.13
CA PRO A 214 -23.36 25.08 -24.42
C PRO A 214 -23.26 24.77 -22.90
N PRO A 215 -24.34 24.78 -22.09
CA PRO A 215 -24.25 24.39 -20.68
C PRO A 215 -23.88 22.91 -20.52
N GLU A 216 -24.50 22.03 -21.30
CA GLU A 216 -24.23 20.58 -21.26
C GLU A 216 -22.81 20.25 -21.72
N ARG A 217 -22.27 21.00 -22.68
CA ARG A 217 -20.88 20.86 -23.11
C ARG A 217 -19.88 21.24 -22.01
N ARG A 218 -20.20 22.24 -21.20
CA ARG A 218 -19.39 22.63 -20.03
C ARG A 218 -19.48 21.58 -18.92
N GLU A 219 -20.67 21.04 -18.67
CA GLU A 219 -20.86 19.93 -17.74
C GLU A 219 -20.05 18.69 -18.17
N ALA A 220 -20.16 18.29 -19.43
CA ALA A 220 -19.40 17.17 -19.98
C ALA A 220 -17.88 17.39 -19.90
N GLN A 221 -17.41 18.63 -20.06
CA GLN A 221 -15.99 18.98 -19.85
C GLN A 221 -15.60 18.82 -18.38
N ALA A 222 -16.38 19.37 -17.45
CA ALA A 222 -16.10 19.24 -16.01
C ALA A 222 -16.07 17.78 -15.56
N LEU A 223 -16.98 16.94 -16.08
CA LEU A 223 -16.98 15.50 -15.81
C LEU A 223 -15.76 14.79 -16.42
N LEU A 224 -15.25 15.25 -17.58
CA LEU A 224 -14.05 14.70 -18.21
C LEU A 224 -12.83 15.02 -17.35
N ASP A 225 -12.68 16.28 -16.94
CA ASP A 225 -11.58 16.74 -16.10
C ASP A 225 -11.59 16.00 -14.75
N ALA A 226 -12.75 15.92 -14.10
CA ALA A 226 -12.90 15.15 -12.86
C ALA A 226 -12.60 13.66 -13.04
N SER A 227 -12.90 13.08 -14.22
CA SER A 227 -12.56 11.69 -14.52
C SER A 227 -11.05 11.50 -14.65
N ALA A 228 -10.36 12.41 -15.34
CA ALA A 228 -8.91 12.40 -15.50
C ALA A 228 -8.19 12.57 -14.16
N GLU A 229 -8.63 13.53 -13.34
CA GLU A 229 -8.11 13.75 -11.98
C GLU A 229 -8.30 12.49 -11.11
N ARG A 230 -9.46 11.84 -11.21
CA ARG A 230 -9.73 10.60 -10.46
C ARG A 230 -8.83 9.44 -10.91
N VAL A 231 -8.49 9.34 -12.20
CA VAL A 231 -7.51 8.35 -12.68
C VAL A 231 -6.15 8.59 -12.02
N ALA A 232 -5.65 9.83 -12.05
CA ALA A 232 -4.36 10.19 -11.46
C ALA A 232 -4.32 9.95 -9.94
N ALA A 233 -5.37 10.36 -9.22
CA ALA A 233 -5.49 10.14 -7.78
C ALA A 233 -5.53 8.65 -7.43
N ASN A 234 -6.23 7.83 -8.22
CA ASN A 234 -6.26 6.39 -8.05
C ASN A 234 -4.88 5.75 -8.27
N LEU A 235 -4.12 6.18 -9.28
CA LEU A 235 -2.76 5.66 -9.53
C LEU A 235 -1.80 5.99 -8.38
N ALA A 236 -1.83 7.23 -7.89
CA ALA A 236 -1.02 7.63 -6.74
C ALA A 236 -1.32 6.77 -5.52
N ARG A 237 -2.62 6.55 -5.24
CA ARG A 237 -3.02 5.72 -4.11
C ARG A 237 -2.73 4.22 -4.31
N LEU A 238 -2.86 3.70 -5.52
CA LEU A 238 -2.47 2.33 -5.84
C LEU A 238 -0.97 2.12 -5.62
N ALA A 239 -0.12 3.10 -5.97
CA ALA A 239 1.31 3.03 -5.69
C ALA A 239 1.61 2.94 -4.18
N GLU A 240 0.87 3.69 -3.35
CA GLU A 240 1.00 3.61 -1.89
C GLU A 240 0.54 2.27 -1.31
N LEU A 241 -0.58 1.74 -1.80
CA LEU A 241 -1.19 0.50 -1.30
C LEU A 241 -0.35 -0.73 -1.68
N LEU A 242 0.09 -0.79 -2.93
CA LEU A 242 0.79 -1.95 -3.49
C LEU A 242 2.28 -1.95 -3.16
N ARG A 243 2.89 -0.78 -3.03
CA ARG A 243 4.33 -0.59 -2.75
C ARG A 243 5.21 -1.33 -3.76
N HIS A 244 5.56 -2.59 -3.48
CA HIS A 244 6.39 -3.45 -4.33
C HIS A 244 5.60 -4.58 -5.00
N ASP A 245 4.38 -4.86 -4.53
CA ASP A 245 3.52 -5.87 -5.12
C ASP A 245 2.95 -5.35 -6.45
N LEU A 246 2.86 -6.23 -7.47
CA LEU A 246 2.27 -5.91 -8.77
C LEU A 246 2.88 -4.65 -9.44
N ALA A 247 4.18 -4.43 -9.24
CA ALA A 247 4.86 -3.23 -9.71
C ALA A 247 4.87 -3.13 -11.24
N GLU A 248 4.99 -4.26 -11.95
CA GLU A 248 4.97 -4.30 -13.42
C GLU A 248 3.57 -3.96 -13.96
N GLU A 249 2.53 -4.55 -13.38
CA GLU A 249 1.15 -4.30 -13.75
C GLU A 249 0.77 -2.83 -13.49
N LEU A 250 1.13 -2.27 -12.32
CA LEU A 250 0.88 -0.87 -12.01
C LEU A 250 1.64 0.09 -12.94
N ALA A 251 2.88 -0.25 -13.31
CA ALA A 251 3.66 0.52 -14.27
C ALA A 251 3.00 0.51 -15.66
N ALA A 252 2.44 -0.63 -16.09
CA ALA A 252 1.70 -0.74 -17.34
C ALA A 252 0.44 0.13 -17.34
N VAL A 253 -0.35 0.14 -16.25
CA VAL A 253 -1.52 1.03 -16.12
C VAL A 253 -1.10 2.49 -16.15
N SER A 254 -0.01 2.85 -15.46
CA SER A 254 0.51 4.22 -15.42
C SER A 254 0.98 4.70 -16.81
N ALA A 255 1.66 3.84 -17.56
CA ALA A 255 2.08 4.12 -18.93
C ALA A 255 0.89 4.25 -19.88
N ALA A 256 -0.14 3.41 -19.74
CA ALA A 256 -1.35 3.51 -20.53
C ALA A 256 -2.13 4.81 -20.23
N TRP A 257 -2.19 5.22 -18.95
CA TRP A 257 -2.76 6.51 -18.58
C TRP A 257 -2.00 7.69 -19.20
N ALA A 258 -0.67 7.70 -19.14
CA ALA A 258 0.14 8.77 -19.74
C ALA A 258 -0.14 8.94 -21.25
N GLN A 259 -0.39 7.84 -21.96
CA GLN A 259 -0.74 7.89 -23.38
C GLN A 259 -2.14 8.46 -23.62
N LEU A 260 -3.11 8.13 -22.76
CA LEU A 260 -4.47 8.67 -22.83
C LEU A 260 -4.47 10.16 -22.48
N ASP A 261 -3.83 10.56 -21.38
CA ASP A 261 -3.68 11.95 -20.95
C ASP A 261 -3.05 12.82 -22.04
N ALA A 262 -1.97 12.33 -22.66
CA ALA A 262 -1.36 13.00 -23.81
C ALA A 262 -2.32 13.14 -25.00
N ALA A 263 -3.18 12.14 -25.26
CA ALA A 263 -4.20 12.23 -26.32
C ALA A 263 -5.28 13.28 -26.00
N LEU A 264 -5.70 13.39 -24.73
CA LEU A 264 -6.68 14.38 -24.27
C LEU A 264 -6.16 15.81 -24.34
N ALA A 265 -4.85 16.03 -24.15
CA ALA A 265 -4.22 17.34 -24.16
C ALA A 265 -4.18 18.02 -25.54
N HIS A 266 -4.54 17.33 -26.62
CA HIS A 266 -4.51 17.89 -27.98
C HIS A 266 -5.61 18.96 -28.15
N ARG A 267 -5.25 20.11 -28.74
CA ARG A 267 -6.22 21.18 -29.06
C ARG A 267 -7.37 20.70 -29.95
N GLN A 268 -7.08 19.79 -30.87
CA GLN A 268 -8.07 19.10 -31.70
C GLN A 268 -8.16 17.65 -31.23
N PRO A 269 -9.24 17.28 -30.51
CA PRO A 269 -9.39 15.95 -29.96
C PRO A 269 -9.59 14.90 -31.06
N ASP A 270 -8.64 13.97 -31.17
CA ASP A 270 -8.75 12.77 -32.00
C ASP A 270 -9.41 11.65 -31.18
N LEU A 271 -10.70 11.40 -31.45
CA LEU A 271 -11.48 10.37 -30.76
C LEU A 271 -10.92 8.97 -30.99
N ALA A 272 -10.47 8.65 -32.20
CA ALA A 272 -9.95 7.32 -32.51
C ALA A 272 -8.62 7.05 -31.78
N ARG A 273 -7.76 8.05 -31.67
CA ARG A 273 -6.53 7.95 -30.86
C ARG A 273 -6.84 7.82 -29.38
N SER A 274 -7.77 8.63 -28.88
CA SER A 274 -8.16 8.61 -27.46
C SER A 274 -8.82 7.28 -27.08
N ASP A 275 -9.70 6.74 -27.93
CA ASP A 275 -10.33 5.44 -27.73
C ASP A 275 -9.32 4.29 -27.72
N ARG A 276 -8.36 4.26 -28.67
CA ARG A 276 -7.26 3.28 -28.65
C ARG A 276 -6.41 3.38 -27.38
N ALA A 277 -6.14 4.58 -26.87
CA ALA A 277 -5.37 4.77 -25.64
C ALA A 277 -6.17 4.32 -24.40
N ALA A 278 -7.47 4.64 -24.36
CA ALA A 278 -8.36 4.18 -23.31
C ALA A 278 -8.54 2.66 -23.31
N GLN A 279 -8.54 2.02 -24.47
CA GLN A 279 -8.60 0.56 -24.58
C GLN A 279 -7.35 -0.10 -23.98
N ARG A 280 -6.15 0.47 -24.19
CA ARG A 280 -4.92 0.01 -23.52
C ARG A 280 -4.98 0.21 -22.00
N LEU A 281 -5.58 1.31 -21.54
CA LEU A 281 -5.78 1.55 -20.10
C LEU A 281 -6.77 0.54 -19.51
N LEU A 282 -7.83 0.18 -20.23
CA LEU A 282 -8.77 -0.86 -19.83
C LEU A 282 -8.04 -2.21 -19.68
N GLU A 283 -7.33 -2.66 -20.71
CA GLU A 283 -6.65 -3.95 -20.75
C GLU A 283 -5.60 -4.08 -19.64
N SER A 284 -4.73 -3.08 -19.47
CA SER A 284 -3.75 -3.07 -18.39
C SER A 284 -4.39 -3.05 -17.00
N SER A 285 -5.51 -2.33 -16.84
CA SER A 285 -6.26 -2.31 -15.58
C SER A 285 -6.96 -3.64 -15.30
N GLU A 286 -7.38 -4.38 -16.34
CA GLU A 286 -7.92 -5.74 -16.20
C GLU A 286 -6.86 -6.72 -15.71
N THR A 287 -5.63 -6.65 -16.25
CA THR A 287 -4.49 -7.44 -15.75
C THR A 287 -4.21 -7.14 -14.28
N LEU A 288 -4.19 -5.85 -13.89
CA LEU A 288 -3.99 -5.47 -12.48
C LEU A 288 -5.10 -6.01 -11.58
N VAL A 289 -6.37 -5.89 -11.98
CA VAL A 289 -7.50 -6.44 -11.23
C VAL A 289 -7.40 -7.96 -11.11
N ALA A 290 -6.98 -8.67 -12.15
CA ALA A 290 -6.77 -10.11 -12.11
C ALA A 290 -5.69 -10.49 -11.09
N GLY A 291 -4.53 -9.83 -11.12
CA GLY A 291 -3.44 -10.07 -10.17
C GLY A 291 -3.81 -9.75 -8.70
N LEU A 292 -4.64 -8.73 -8.48
CA LEU A 292 -5.21 -8.41 -7.17
C LEU A 292 -6.24 -9.45 -6.72
N SER A 293 -7.08 -9.93 -7.62
CA SER A 293 -8.13 -10.91 -7.32
C SER A 293 -7.54 -12.27 -6.96
N GLU A 294 -6.46 -12.68 -7.63
CA GLU A 294 -5.72 -13.90 -7.31
C GLU A 294 -5.17 -13.87 -5.87
N ARG A 295 -4.62 -12.71 -5.46
CA ARG A 295 -4.11 -12.48 -4.10
C ARG A 295 -5.21 -12.44 -3.04
N ALA A 296 -6.40 -11.96 -3.40
CA ALA A 296 -7.54 -11.86 -2.47
C ALA A 296 -8.21 -13.20 -2.16
N GLY A 297 -7.98 -14.25 -2.97
CA GLY A 297 -8.63 -15.54 -2.82
C GLY A 297 -10.13 -15.54 -3.19
N GLN A 298 -10.82 -16.66 -2.90
CA GLN A 298 -12.14 -16.98 -3.50
C GLN A 298 -13.37 -16.31 -2.85
N ARG A 299 -13.28 -15.69 -1.66
CA ARG A 299 -14.44 -15.00 -1.03
C ARG A 299 -14.01 -13.74 -0.29
N PRO A 300 -14.80 -12.64 -0.33
CA PRO A 300 -16.14 -12.46 -0.86
C PRO A 300 -16.17 -11.42 -2.01
N VAL A 301 -15.03 -11.27 -2.70
CA VAL A 301 -14.75 -10.29 -3.75
C VAL A 301 -15.57 -10.54 -5.03
N GLY A 302 -16.10 -11.75 -5.23
CA GLY A 302 -16.78 -12.13 -6.48
C GLY A 302 -17.97 -11.25 -6.87
N LEU A 303 -18.84 -10.91 -5.91
CA LEU A 303 -19.98 -10.03 -6.17
C LEU A 303 -19.57 -8.57 -6.39
N LEU A 304 -18.59 -8.08 -5.60
CA LEU A 304 -18.02 -6.75 -5.81
C LEU A 304 -17.38 -6.64 -7.21
N ALA A 305 -16.69 -7.70 -7.65
CA ALA A 305 -16.12 -7.80 -8.99
C ALA A 305 -17.22 -7.78 -10.08
N GLN A 306 -18.36 -8.43 -9.85
CA GLN A 306 -19.50 -8.41 -10.78
C GLN A 306 -20.15 -7.01 -10.87
N VAL A 307 -20.38 -6.33 -9.74
CA VAL A 307 -20.97 -4.98 -9.75
C VAL A 307 -20.01 -3.95 -10.34
N THR A 308 -18.70 -4.06 -10.05
CA THR A 308 -17.70 -3.21 -10.71
C THR A 308 -17.58 -3.49 -12.22
N ARG A 309 -17.85 -4.72 -12.67
CA ARG A 309 -18.00 -5.04 -14.09
C ARG A 309 -19.23 -4.36 -14.71
N LEU A 310 -20.39 -4.39 -14.05
CA LEU A 310 -21.57 -3.63 -14.52
C LEU A 310 -21.28 -2.14 -14.65
N ARG A 311 -20.51 -1.58 -13.70
CA ARG A 311 -20.07 -0.18 -13.72
C ARG A 311 -19.27 0.12 -15.00
N LEU A 312 -18.31 -0.74 -15.34
CA LEU A 312 -17.55 -0.65 -16.61
C LEU A 312 -18.47 -0.76 -17.83
N LEU A 313 -19.30 -1.82 -17.90
CA LEU A 313 -20.14 -2.11 -19.06
C LEU A 313 -21.15 -0.99 -19.35
N SER A 314 -21.70 -0.36 -18.30
CA SER A 314 -22.60 0.80 -18.45
C SER A 314 -21.96 1.96 -19.22
N GLN A 315 -20.68 2.24 -18.96
CA GLN A 315 -19.96 3.33 -19.60
C GLN A 315 -19.48 2.94 -20.99
N ARG A 316 -19.06 1.67 -21.18
CA ARG A 316 -18.70 1.13 -22.48
C ARG A 316 -19.87 1.19 -23.46
N LEU A 317 -21.07 0.76 -23.05
CA LEU A 317 -22.29 0.82 -23.86
C LEU A 317 -22.57 2.24 -24.37
N ALA A 318 -22.55 3.22 -23.46
CA ALA A 318 -22.80 4.61 -23.84
C ALA A 318 -21.66 5.20 -24.68
N LYS A 319 -20.41 4.76 -24.48
CA LYS A 319 -19.27 5.13 -25.33
C LYS A 319 -19.47 4.63 -26.76
N GLU A 320 -19.73 3.33 -26.96
CA GLU A 320 -19.97 2.74 -28.28
C GLU A 320 -21.18 3.39 -28.98
N GLY A 321 -22.25 3.62 -28.22
CA GLY A 321 -23.43 4.34 -28.70
C GLY A 321 -23.10 5.75 -29.16
N LEU A 322 -22.23 6.51 -28.47
CA LEU A 322 -21.82 7.84 -28.92
C LEU A 322 -20.86 7.80 -30.09
N LEU A 323 -19.87 6.91 -30.08
CA LEU A 323 -18.88 6.80 -31.16
C LEU A 323 -19.55 6.48 -32.49
N SER A 324 -20.57 5.61 -32.51
CA SER A 324 -21.37 5.36 -33.72
C SER A 324 -22.08 6.60 -34.29
N GLN A 325 -22.28 7.65 -33.49
CA GLN A 325 -22.95 8.89 -33.90
C GLN A 325 -21.98 9.99 -34.33
N VAL A 326 -20.74 9.99 -33.82
CA VAL A 326 -19.78 11.09 -34.04
C VAL A 326 -18.51 10.69 -34.79
N LEU A 327 -18.16 9.39 -34.82
CA LEU A 327 -16.95 8.90 -35.46
C LEU A 327 -17.29 8.18 -36.78
N PRO A 328 -16.91 8.74 -37.94
CA PRO A 328 -17.16 8.09 -39.23
C PRO A 328 -16.48 6.73 -39.33
N GLY A 329 -17.22 5.72 -39.77
CA GLY A 329 -16.70 4.35 -39.95
C GLY A 329 -16.56 3.54 -38.66
N HIS A 330 -17.08 4.04 -37.53
CA HIS A 330 -17.16 3.25 -36.29
C HIS A 330 -18.12 2.06 -36.45
N ASP A 331 -17.69 0.88 -36.04
CA ASP A 331 -18.51 -0.33 -36.12
C ASP A 331 -19.56 -0.36 -34.99
N ALA A 332 -20.84 -0.36 -35.36
CA ALA A 332 -21.95 -0.41 -34.42
C ALA A 332 -22.21 -1.82 -33.86
N SER A 333 -21.59 -2.88 -34.40
CA SER A 333 -21.77 -4.26 -33.94
C SER A 333 -21.39 -4.45 -32.46
N GLY A 334 -20.42 -3.67 -31.97
CA GLY A 334 -19.99 -3.65 -30.57
C GLY A 334 -21.08 -3.20 -29.58
N LEU A 335 -22.08 -2.44 -30.04
CA LEU A 335 -23.20 -1.99 -29.19
C LEU A 335 -24.14 -3.15 -28.84
N ALA A 336 -24.49 -3.99 -29.83
CA ALA A 336 -25.37 -5.13 -29.63
C ALA A 336 -24.70 -6.18 -28.73
N ALA A 337 -23.45 -6.55 -29.03
CA ALA A 337 -22.68 -7.48 -28.21
C ALA A 337 -22.47 -6.96 -26.78
N GLY A 338 -22.18 -5.66 -26.62
CA GLY A 338 -22.06 -5.04 -25.30
C GLY A 338 -23.37 -5.02 -24.51
N LEU A 339 -24.52 -4.95 -25.19
CA LEU A 339 -25.84 -4.98 -24.54
C LEU A 339 -26.14 -6.38 -24.00
N ASP A 340 -25.86 -7.41 -24.80
CA ASP A 340 -26.00 -8.81 -24.37
C ASP A 340 -25.08 -9.11 -23.18
N GLU A 341 -23.83 -8.65 -23.23
CA GLU A 341 -22.87 -8.80 -22.12
C GLU A 341 -23.39 -8.09 -20.85
N PHE A 342 -23.92 -6.88 -20.97
CA PHE A 342 -24.47 -6.15 -19.83
C PHE A 342 -25.68 -6.86 -19.23
N ILE A 343 -26.64 -7.31 -20.05
CA ILE A 343 -27.85 -8.01 -19.59
C ILE A 343 -27.44 -9.28 -18.84
N GLN A 344 -26.53 -10.07 -19.41
CA GLN A 344 -26.04 -11.29 -18.76
C GLN A 344 -25.38 -10.99 -17.41
N ALA A 345 -24.53 -9.96 -17.34
CA ALA A 345 -23.88 -9.56 -16.08
C ALA A 345 -24.90 -9.03 -15.06
N TYR A 346 -25.93 -8.33 -15.52
CA TYR A 346 -26.97 -7.75 -14.66
C TYR A 346 -27.84 -8.85 -14.05
N ASP A 347 -28.28 -9.80 -14.86
CA ASP A 347 -29.08 -10.95 -14.40
C ASP A 347 -28.30 -11.78 -13.37
N GLN A 348 -26.99 -11.99 -13.57
CA GLN A 348 -26.12 -12.65 -12.59
C GLN A 348 -26.10 -11.90 -11.24
N VAL A 349 -25.93 -10.58 -11.27
CA VAL A 349 -25.92 -9.75 -10.06
C VAL A 349 -27.28 -9.75 -9.36
N ARG A 350 -28.39 -9.71 -10.10
CA ARG A 350 -29.75 -9.74 -9.51
C ARG A 350 -30.13 -11.12 -8.98
N ALA A 351 -29.59 -12.19 -9.55
CA ALA A 351 -29.78 -13.55 -9.07
C ALA A 351 -28.98 -13.85 -7.78
N ALA A 352 -28.04 -12.98 -7.39
CA ALA A 352 -27.25 -13.17 -6.18
C ALA A 352 -28.16 -13.13 -4.92
N PRO A 353 -28.09 -14.14 -4.03
CA PRO A 353 -28.95 -14.24 -2.85
C PRO A 353 -28.49 -13.26 -1.78
N LEU A 354 -28.92 -12.00 -1.87
CA LEU A 354 -28.51 -10.92 -0.98
C LEU A 354 -29.71 -10.34 -0.25
N ALA A 355 -29.76 -10.57 1.06
CA ALA A 355 -30.73 -9.95 1.95
C ALA A 355 -29.99 -8.96 2.86
N GLY A 356 -30.29 -7.67 2.73
CA GLY A 356 -29.76 -6.63 3.60
C GLY A 356 -30.60 -5.35 3.48
N PRO A 357 -30.93 -4.68 4.60
CA PRO A 357 -31.82 -3.52 4.60
C PRO A 357 -31.27 -2.33 3.77
N ALA A 358 -29.95 -2.22 3.63
CA ALA A 358 -29.30 -1.21 2.78
C ALA A 358 -29.13 -1.64 1.31
N LEU A 359 -29.16 -2.94 0.99
CA LEU A 359 -28.92 -3.46 -0.36
C LEU A 359 -30.17 -3.37 -1.23
N GLN A 360 -31.36 -3.60 -0.65
CA GLN A 360 -32.63 -3.53 -1.38
C GLN A 360 -32.91 -2.17 -2.05
N PRO A 361 -32.80 -1.01 -1.34
CA PRO A 361 -32.99 0.28 -1.99
C PRO A 361 -31.90 0.57 -3.04
N ALA A 362 -30.66 0.11 -2.84
CA ALA A 362 -29.59 0.27 -3.82
C ALA A 362 -29.85 -0.53 -5.11
N PHE A 363 -30.32 -1.78 -5.00
CA PHE A 363 -30.74 -2.56 -6.17
C PHE A 363 -31.93 -1.91 -6.90
N ALA A 364 -32.94 -1.42 -6.18
CA ALA A 364 -34.06 -0.73 -6.81
C ALA A 364 -33.62 0.51 -7.61
N ALA A 365 -32.68 1.30 -7.07
CA ALA A 365 -32.12 2.43 -7.78
C ALA A 365 -31.35 2.03 -9.06
N VAL A 366 -30.63 0.89 -9.03
CA VAL A 366 -29.96 0.32 -10.21
C VAL A 366 -31.00 -0.12 -11.25
N ASP A 367 -32.06 -0.83 -10.84
CA ASP A 367 -33.14 -1.29 -11.72
C ASP A 367 -33.81 -0.10 -12.44
N GLU A 368 -34.14 0.97 -11.71
CA GLU A 368 -34.73 2.18 -12.29
C GLU A 368 -33.77 2.88 -13.28
N ALA A 369 -32.52 3.04 -12.89
CA ALA A 369 -31.51 3.70 -13.72
C ALA A 369 -31.23 2.90 -14.99
N TRP A 370 -31.22 1.57 -14.90
CA TRP A 370 -31.09 0.68 -16.04
C TRP A 370 -32.22 0.86 -17.05
N LEU A 371 -33.47 0.94 -16.60
CA LEU A 371 -34.62 1.21 -17.47
C LEU A 371 -34.51 2.57 -18.18
N VAL A 372 -33.96 3.59 -17.52
CA VAL A 372 -33.70 4.90 -18.14
C VAL A 372 -32.66 4.77 -19.27
N LEU A 373 -31.55 4.07 -19.02
CA LEU A 373 -30.52 3.84 -20.04
C LEU A 373 -31.06 3.03 -21.23
N LEU A 374 -31.78 1.93 -20.98
CA LEU A 374 -32.41 1.12 -22.03
C LEU A 374 -33.32 1.94 -22.95
N ARG A 375 -34.14 2.84 -22.38
CA ARG A 375 -34.97 3.74 -23.17
C ARG A 375 -34.14 4.73 -23.98
N GLY A 376 -33.01 5.20 -23.46
CA GLY A 376 -32.07 6.06 -24.18
C GLY A 376 -31.41 5.38 -25.38
N LEU A 377 -31.11 4.09 -25.27
CA LEU A 377 -30.48 3.28 -26.32
C LEU A 377 -31.41 2.92 -27.48
N ARG A 378 -32.73 2.89 -27.27
CA ARG A 378 -33.75 2.43 -28.25
C ARG A 378 -34.29 3.51 -29.19
N VAL A 379 -33.85 4.76 -29.09
CA VAL A 379 -34.51 5.87 -29.80
C VAL A 379 -33.82 6.15 -31.13
N GLU A 380 -34.59 6.11 -32.22
CA GLU A 380 -34.08 6.21 -33.59
C GLU A 380 -33.76 7.65 -34.08
N GLN A 381 -34.18 8.74 -33.42
CA GLN A 381 -33.80 10.11 -33.85
C GLN A 381 -33.73 11.15 -32.70
N GLY A 382 -32.75 12.07 -32.81
CA GLY A 382 -32.70 13.36 -32.11
C GLY A 382 -32.09 13.34 -30.71
N ASP A 383 -32.93 13.13 -29.69
CA ASP A 383 -32.56 13.27 -28.28
C ASP A 383 -32.04 11.97 -27.65
N ALA A 384 -31.77 10.95 -28.49
CA ALA A 384 -31.29 9.64 -28.05
C ALA A 384 -29.93 9.74 -27.34
N VAL A 385 -29.02 10.55 -27.91
CA VAL A 385 -27.66 10.78 -27.40
C VAL A 385 -27.67 11.34 -25.97
N GLN A 386 -28.48 12.38 -25.73
CA GLN A 386 -28.55 13.05 -24.43
C GLN A 386 -29.18 12.11 -23.38
N ARG A 387 -30.26 11.41 -23.74
CA ARG A 387 -30.92 10.43 -22.84
C ARG A 387 -30.02 9.24 -22.51
N MET A 388 -29.29 8.72 -23.48
CA MET A 388 -28.29 7.67 -23.27
C MET A 388 -27.18 8.15 -22.31
N HIS A 389 -26.66 9.36 -22.52
CA HIS A 389 -25.66 9.94 -21.61
C HIS A 389 -26.20 10.04 -20.18
N GLN A 390 -27.35 10.71 -19.98
CA GLN A 390 -27.97 10.88 -18.67
C GLN A 390 -28.29 9.53 -18.00
N GLY A 391 -28.83 8.58 -18.76
CA GLY A 391 -29.11 7.23 -18.28
C GLY A 391 -27.84 6.50 -17.82
N SER A 392 -26.74 6.63 -18.57
CA SER A 392 -25.46 5.99 -18.21
C SER A 392 -24.82 6.60 -16.97
N GLU A 393 -24.96 7.92 -16.75
CA GLU A 393 -24.44 8.59 -15.54
C GLU A 393 -25.30 8.27 -14.32
N ARG A 394 -26.64 8.24 -14.47
CA ARG A 394 -27.54 7.82 -13.39
C ARG A 394 -27.28 6.37 -12.98
N LEU A 395 -27.07 5.48 -13.94
CA LEU A 395 -26.75 4.08 -13.67
C LEU A 395 -25.37 3.94 -13.00
N LEU A 396 -24.37 4.73 -13.43
CA LEU A 396 -23.06 4.78 -12.76
C LEU A 396 -23.21 5.17 -11.29
N GLN A 397 -23.95 6.23 -10.98
CA GLN A 397 -24.19 6.69 -9.61
C GLN A 397 -24.90 5.61 -8.76
N ALA A 398 -25.94 4.97 -9.32
CA ALA A 398 -26.64 3.88 -8.64
C ALA A 398 -25.71 2.67 -8.36
N LEU A 399 -24.84 2.33 -9.31
CA LEU A 399 -23.85 1.26 -9.13
C LEU A 399 -22.76 1.63 -8.13
N GLU A 400 -22.32 2.89 -8.06
CA GLU A 400 -21.40 3.36 -7.01
C GLU A 400 -22.03 3.28 -5.61
N ALA A 401 -23.30 3.65 -5.47
CA ALA A 401 -24.04 3.50 -4.22
C ALA A 401 -24.21 2.00 -3.83
N LEU A 402 -24.47 1.13 -4.81
CA LEU A 402 -24.53 -0.32 -4.59
C LEU A 402 -23.17 -0.88 -4.16
N ILE A 403 -22.06 -0.44 -4.78
CA ILE A 403 -20.70 -0.83 -4.39
C ILE A 403 -20.43 -0.43 -2.93
N GLN A 404 -20.79 0.79 -2.52
CA GLN A 404 -20.63 1.25 -1.15
C GLN A 404 -21.45 0.40 -0.16
N ALA A 405 -22.72 0.11 -0.49
CA ALA A 405 -23.57 -0.76 0.33
C ALA A 405 -23.03 -2.19 0.42
N LEU A 406 -22.46 -2.72 -0.66
CA LEU A 406 -21.81 -4.03 -0.69
C LEU A 406 -20.52 -4.04 0.11
N GLN A 407 -19.68 -3.02 0.00
CA GLN A 407 -18.44 -2.93 0.79
C GLN A 407 -18.73 -2.91 2.29
N GLY A 408 -19.73 -2.13 2.74
CA GLY A 408 -20.19 -2.15 4.12
C GLY A 408 -20.67 -3.54 4.56
N SER A 409 -21.39 -4.27 3.70
CA SER A 409 -21.87 -5.63 3.98
C SER A 409 -20.75 -6.69 3.98
N LEU A 410 -19.80 -6.61 3.05
CA LEU A 410 -18.67 -7.53 2.95
C LEU A 410 -17.70 -7.38 4.13
N GLN A 411 -17.53 -6.14 4.61
CA GLN A 411 -16.76 -5.83 5.82
C GLN A 411 -17.47 -6.30 7.11
N LEU A 412 -18.78 -6.56 7.08
CA LEU A 412 -19.51 -7.25 8.16
C LEU A 412 -19.27 -8.77 8.20
N ILE A 413 -18.93 -9.38 7.06
CA ILE A 413 -18.78 -10.85 6.90
C ILE A 413 -17.33 -11.32 7.12
N LEU A 414 -16.34 -10.48 6.80
CA LEU A 414 -14.91 -10.81 6.88
C LEU A 414 -14.26 -10.60 8.27
N GLY A 415 -15.02 -10.16 9.26
CA GLY A 415 -14.52 -9.85 10.61
C GLY A 415 -15.38 -10.43 11.71
#